data_AF-D3NTN3-F1
#
_entry.id   AF-D3NTN3-F1
#
_cell.length_a   1.000
_cell.length_b   1.000
_cell.length_c   1.000
_cell.angle_alpha   90.00
_cell.angle_beta   90.00
_cell.angle_gamma   90.00
#
_symmetry.space_group_name_H-M   'P 1'
#
loop_
_entity.id
_entity.type
_entity.pdbx_description
1 polymer ?
#
loop_
_entity_poly.entity_id
_entity_poly.type
_entity_poly.pdbx_seq_one_letter_code
_entity_poly.pdbx_strand_id
1 'polypeptide(L)'
;MTGGLAGCASQPVRYQGLASTEQLTANPQDKGGHLPFVYVANNTDWSKYGAFLLEPVLIYSGPDGQFGDVSDEDKRALASYIQEQFARALVLQPVAKDGICGRAAC
;
A
#
# COMPACT_ATOMS: atom_id res chain seq x y z
N MET A 1 7.29 -49.47 3.63
CA MET A 1 6.89 -48.39 4.56
C MET A 1 6.63 -47.15 3.72
N THR A 2 5.36 -46.85 3.47
CA THR A 2 4.89 -45.71 2.67
C THR A 2 4.55 -44.58 3.65
N GLY A 3 5.29 -43.47 3.60
CA GLY A 3 5.04 -42.27 4.42
C GLY A 3 5.06 -41.03 3.53
N GLY A 4 3.93 -40.35 3.44
CA GLY A 4 3.54 -39.45 2.35
C GLY A 4 4.31 -38.13 2.20
N LEU A 5 4.17 -37.56 1.01
CA LEU A 5 4.62 -36.23 0.63
C LEU A 5 3.83 -35.17 1.43
N ALA A 6 4.46 -34.57 2.43
CA ALA A 6 3.92 -33.37 3.07
C ALA A 6 4.42 -32.12 2.33
N GLY A 7 3.55 -31.59 1.46
CA GLY A 7 3.30 -30.16 1.29
C GLY A 7 4.37 -29.29 0.61
N CYS A 8 4.28 -29.13 -0.71
CA CYS A 8 4.50 -27.80 -1.28
C CYS A 8 3.31 -26.92 -0.83
N ALA A 9 3.45 -26.23 0.29
CA ALA A 9 2.53 -25.15 0.62
C ALA A 9 2.77 -24.04 -0.41
N SER A 10 1.88 -23.92 -1.40
CA SER A 10 1.86 -22.75 -2.27
C SER A 10 1.81 -21.51 -1.39
N GLN A 11 2.77 -20.58 -1.52
CA GLN A 11 2.67 -19.29 -0.83
C GLN A 11 1.28 -18.69 -1.11
N PRO A 12 0.63 -18.09 -0.09
CA PRO A 12 -0.64 -17.41 -0.31
C PRO A 12 -0.47 -16.39 -1.44
N VAL A 13 -1.45 -16.34 -2.34
CA VAL A 13 -1.48 -15.32 -3.38
C VAL A 13 -1.49 -13.95 -2.68
N ARG A 14 -0.48 -13.15 -3.00
CA ARG A 14 -0.20 -11.89 -2.30
C ARG A 14 -1.38 -10.93 -2.48
N TYR A 15 -1.66 -10.18 -1.42
CA TYR A 15 -2.62 -9.09 -1.35
C TYR A 15 -4.08 -9.45 -1.52
N GLN A 16 -4.48 -10.73 -1.57
CA GLN A 16 -5.88 -11.14 -1.76
C GLN A 16 -6.88 -10.53 -0.76
N GLY A 17 -6.43 -10.17 0.44
CA GLY A 17 -7.28 -9.55 1.46
C GLY A 17 -7.45 -8.03 1.32
N LEU A 18 -6.79 -7.37 0.35
CA LEU A 18 -6.96 -5.93 0.15
C LEU A 18 -8.20 -5.66 -0.72
N ALA A 19 -9.06 -4.74 -0.29
CA ALA A 19 -10.21 -4.31 -1.09
C ALA A 19 -9.78 -3.72 -2.45
N SER A 20 -8.56 -3.15 -2.52
CA SER A 20 -8.01 -2.55 -3.74
C SER A 20 -7.40 -3.56 -4.72
N THR A 21 -7.42 -4.87 -4.42
CA THR A 21 -6.68 -5.89 -5.20
C THR A 21 -7.09 -5.93 -6.67
N GLU A 22 -8.37 -5.73 -6.97
CA GLU A 22 -8.86 -5.75 -8.35
C GLU A 22 -8.37 -4.56 -9.19
N GLN A 23 -7.99 -3.46 -8.53
CA GLN A 23 -7.48 -2.24 -9.18
C GLN A 23 -5.95 -2.21 -9.27
N LEU A 24 -5.28 -3.15 -8.59
CA LEU A 24 -3.84 -3.27 -8.56
C LEU A 24 -3.36 -4.06 -9.79
N THR A 25 -2.55 -3.44 -10.63
CA THR A 25 -1.88 -4.13 -11.73
C THR A 25 -0.41 -4.33 -11.40
N ALA A 26 0.14 -5.49 -11.78
CA ALA A 26 1.57 -5.74 -11.68
C ALA A 26 2.33 -4.62 -12.40
N ASN A 27 3.38 -4.09 -11.78
CA ASN A 27 4.29 -3.15 -12.44
C ASN A 27 5.45 -3.92 -13.10
N PRO A 28 5.39 -4.21 -14.41
CA PRO A 28 6.41 -5.00 -15.11
C PRO A 28 7.73 -4.23 -15.33
N GLN A 29 7.78 -2.94 -14.99
CA GLN A 29 8.96 -2.09 -15.17
C GLN A 29 9.92 -2.14 -13.97
N ASP A 30 9.52 -2.77 -12.86
CA ASP A 30 10.39 -2.89 -11.69
C ASP A 30 11.45 -3.98 -11.87
N LYS A 31 12.71 -3.62 -11.59
CA LYS A 31 13.88 -4.51 -11.73
C LYS A 31 14.34 -5.11 -10.40
N GLY A 32 13.66 -4.81 -9.30
CA GLY A 32 14.05 -5.19 -7.94
C GLY A 32 13.69 -6.62 -7.54
N GLY A 33 13.06 -7.40 -8.43
CA GLY A 33 12.61 -8.77 -8.13
C GLY A 33 11.40 -8.83 -7.18
N HIS A 34 10.91 -7.68 -6.72
CA HIS A 34 9.64 -7.52 -6.03
C HIS A 34 8.66 -6.94 -7.05
N LEU A 35 7.57 -7.63 -7.40
CA LEU A 35 6.56 -7.08 -8.31
C LEU A 35 5.71 -6.07 -7.52
N PRO A 36 5.95 -4.75 -7.62
CA PRO A 36 5.12 -3.77 -6.94
C PRO A 36 3.80 -3.66 -7.71
N PHE A 37 2.69 -3.57 -7.00
CA PHE A 37 1.43 -3.23 -7.66
C PHE A 37 1.27 -1.71 -7.66
N VAL A 38 0.82 -1.15 -8.79
CA VAL A 38 0.63 0.30 -8.95
C VAL A 38 -0.79 0.57 -9.43
N TYR A 39 -1.38 1.66 -8.91
CA TYR A 39 -2.60 2.26 -9.43
C TYR A 39 -2.26 3.60 -10.09
N VAL A 40 -2.70 3.79 -11.33
CA VAL A 40 -2.52 5.06 -12.08
C VAL A 40 -3.88 5.56 -12.54
N ALA A 41 -4.27 6.75 -12.08
CA ALA A 41 -5.55 7.37 -12.39
C ALA A 41 -5.46 8.21 -13.69
N ASN A 42 -5.31 7.56 -14.84
CA ASN A 42 -4.95 8.20 -16.13
C ASN A 42 -5.88 9.32 -16.61
N ASN A 43 -7.13 9.38 -16.15
CA ASN A 43 -8.14 10.36 -16.60
C ASN A 43 -8.70 11.22 -15.46
N THR A 44 -7.95 11.38 -14.37
CA THR A 44 -8.43 12.16 -13.20
C THR A 44 -7.85 13.58 -13.23
N ASP A 45 -8.74 14.56 -13.35
CA ASP A 45 -8.39 15.97 -13.17
C ASP A 45 -8.40 16.31 -11.67
N TRP A 46 -7.22 16.25 -11.05
CA TRP A 46 -7.03 16.52 -9.63
C TRP A 46 -7.35 17.96 -9.23
N SER A 47 -7.34 18.91 -10.17
CA SER A 47 -7.63 20.32 -9.88
C SER A 47 -9.07 20.56 -9.41
N LYS A 48 -9.96 19.62 -9.69
CA LYS A 48 -11.37 19.65 -9.26
C LYS A 48 -11.57 19.26 -7.80
N TYR A 49 -10.54 18.74 -7.13
CA TYR A 49 -10.61 18.27 -5.75
C TYR A 49 -9.86 19.25 -4.83
N GLY A 50 -10.61 19.99 -4.01
CA GLY A 50 -10.04 20.98 -3.09
C GLY A 50 -9.72 20.46 -1.68
N ALA A 51 -10.11 19.23 -1.38
CA ALA A 51 -9.95 18.62 -0.06
C ALA A 51 -9.68 17.13 -0.21
N PHE A 52 -8.98 16.57 0.78
CA PHE A 52 -8.77 15.14 0.94
C PHE A 52 -9.53 14.66 2.18
N LEU A 53 -10.07 13.45 2.11
CA LEU A 53 -10.54 12.69 3.26
C LEU A 53 -9.50 11.60 3.53
N LEU A 54 -8.89 11.62 4.70
CA LEU A 54 -7.96 10.59 5.12
C LEU A 54 -8.72 9.57 5.97
N GLU A 55 -9.00 8.41 5.39
CA GLU A 55 -9.54 7.27 6.13
C GLU A 55 -8.54 6.80 7.21
N PRO A 56 -9.01 6.23 8.33
CA PRO A 56 -8.14 5.68 9.35
C PRO A 56 -7.17 4.65 8.78
N VAL A 57 -5.90 4.75 9.15
CA VAL A 57 -4.89 3.75 8.81
C VAL A 57 -5.20 2.45 9.52
N LEU A 58 -5.29 1.37 8.75
CA LEU A 58 -5.46 0.00 9.24
C LEU A 58 -4.23 -0.83 8.85
N ILE A 59 -3.74 -1.64 9.80
CA ILE A 59 -2.68 -2.60 9.52
C ILE A 59 -3.31 -3.82 8.85
N TYR A 60 -2.81 -4.17 7.67
CA TYR A 60 -3.26 -5.35 6.94
C TYR A 60 -3.04 -6.63 7.76
N SER A 61 -4.12 -7.38 7.97
CA SER A 61 -4.16 -8.59 8.80
C SER A 61 -4.43 -9.88 8.01
N GLY A 62 -4.24 -9.85 6.68
CA GLY A 62 -4.41 -11.04 5.84
C GLY A 62 -3.39 -12.14 6.16
N PRO A 63 -3.63 -13.37 5.67
CA PRO A 63 -2.75 -14.53 5.92
C PRO A 63 -1.34 -14.36 5.34
N ASP A 64 -1.15 -13.42 4.41
CA ASP A 64 0.12 -13.00 3.82
C ASP A 64 0.68 -11.71 4.46
N GLY A 65 0.13 -11.28 5.60
CA GLY A 65 0.63 -10.15 6.37
C GLY A 65 2.05 -10.42 6.90
N GLN A 66 2.95 -9.46 6.69
CA GLN A 66 4.38 -9.61 7.02
C GLN A 66 4.77 -8.95 8.36
N PHE A 67 3.85 -8.92 9.31
CA PHE A 67 4.07 -8.33 10.64
C PHE A 67 4.57 -9.34 11.70
N GLY A 68 4.65 -10.63 11.36
CA GLY A 68 5.19 -11.67 12.25
C GLY A 68 4.59 -11.62 13.66
N ASP A 69 5.47 -11.61 14.67
CA ASP A 69 5.11 -11.66 16.08
C ASP A 69 4.82 -10.28 16.71
N VAL A 70 4.68 -9.22 15.90
CA VAL A 70 4.32 -7.90 16.42
C VAL A 70 2.95 -7.98 17.09
N SER A 71 2.88 -7.50 18.33
CA SER A 71 1.65 -7.55 19.13
C SER A 71 0.54 -6.70 18.49
N ASP A 72 -0.71 -7.02 18.78
CA ASP A 72 -1.83 -6.22 18.29
C ASP A 72 -1.83 -4.81 18.88
N GLU A 73 -1.25 -4.64 20.08
CA GLU A 73 -1.07 -3.32 20.69
C GLU A 73 -0.05 -2.49 19.93
N ASP A 74 1.09 -3.06 19.58
CA ASP A 74 2.12 -2.38 18.80
C ASP A 74 1.63 -2.08 17.37
N LYS A 75 0.83 -2.95 16.77
CA LYS A 75 0.17 -2.68 15.48
C LYS A 75 -0.78 -1.49 15.56
N ARG A 76 -1.56 -1.36 16.65
CA ARG A 76 -2.44 -0.19 16.87
C ARG A 76 -1.64 1.09 17.10
N ALA A 77 -0.55 1.02 17.86
CA ALA A 77 0.35 2.14 18.07
C ALA A 77 0.98 2.60 16.74
N LEU A 78 1.44 1.65 15.93
CA LEU A 78 1.97 1.90 14.59
C LEU A 78 0.93 2.55 13.67
N ALA A 79 -0.30 2.02 13.63
CA ALA A 79 -1.39 2.60 12.84
C ALA A 79 -1.66 4.06 13.23
N SER A 80 -1.73 4.33 14.53
CA SER A 80 -1.97 5.68 15.06
C SER A 80 -0.84 6.63 14.69
N TYR A 81 0.41 6.18 14.84
CA TYR A 81 1.58 6.95 14.43
C TYR A 81 1.55 7.27 12.93
N ILE A 82 1.29 6.30 12.06
CA ILE A 82 1.23 6.51 10.61
C ILE A 82 0.09 7.45 10.24
N GLN A 83 -1.08 7.32 10.89
CA GLN A 83 -2.20 8.24 10.71
C GLN A 83 -1.77 9.70 10.94
N GLU A 84 -1.06 9.96 12.03
CA GLU A 84 -0.55 11.30 12.34
C GLU A 84 0.48 11.76 11.30
N GLN A 85 1.40 10.89 10.88
CA GLN A 85 2.40 11.24 9.87
C GLN A 85 1.76 11.58 8.52
N PHE A 86 0.76 10.82 8.09
CA PHE A 86 0.02 11.11 6.86
C PHE A 86 -0.78 12.40 6.96
N ALA A 87 -1.51 12.61 8.05
CA ALA A 87 -2.24 13.86 8.27
C ALA A 87 -1.29 15.07 8.23
N ARG A 88 -0.13 14.98 8.89
CA ARG A 88 0.90 16.04 8.86
C ARG A 88 1.43 16.25 7.45
N ALA A 89 1.79 15.19 6.74
CA ALA A 89 2.32 15.29 5.39
C ALA A 89 1.32 15.93 4.42
N LEU A 90 0.04 15.58 4.51
CA LEU A 90 -1.02 16.11 3.66
C LEU A 90 -1.35 17.58 3.97
N VAL A 91 -1.27 18.00 5.24
CA VAL A 91 -1.40 19.43 5.61
C VAL A 91 -0.22 20.26 5.11
N LEU A 92 0.98 19.68 5.09
CA LEU A 92 2.18 20.34 4.56
C LEU A 92 2.25 20.35 3.04
N GLN A 93 1.37 19.61 2.36
CA GLN A 93 1.23 19.69 0.91
C GLN A 93 0.28 20.85 0.60
N PRO A 94 0.73 21.90 -0.12
CA PRO A 94 -0.22 22.66 -0.91
C PRO A 94 -0.90 21.62 -1.79
N VAL A 95 -2.23 21.46 -1.71
CA VAL A 95 -2.98 20.58 -2.64
C VAL A 95 -2.42 20.85 -4.02
N ALA A 96 -1.67 19.88 -4.56
CA ALA A 96 -0.69 20.13 -5.62
C ALA A 96 -1.43 20.69 -6.82
N LYS A 97 -1.38 22.02 -6.98
CA LYS A 97 -1.99 22.72 -8.12
C LYS A 97 -1.14 22.57 -9.37
N ASP A 98 0.11 22.20 -9.21
CA ASP A 98 1.04 22.04 -10.30
C ASP A 98 1.46 20.57 -10.37
N GLY A 99 1.19 19.99 -11.54
CA GLY A 99 1.62 18.65 -11.89
C GLY A 99 3.09 18.43 -11.53
N ILE A 100 3.37 17.23 -11.06
CA ILE A 100 4.67 16.70 -10.66
C ILE A 100 5.78 17.19 -11.62
N CYS A 101 6.50 18.25 -11.24
CA CYS A 101 7.82 18.49 -11.77
C CYS A 101 8.79 17.75 -10.84
N GLY A 102 9.22 16.56 -11.29
CA GLY A 102 10.24 15.79 -10.59
C GLY A 102 11.50 16.64 -10.43
N ARG A 103 12.11 16.56 -9.25
CA ARG A 103 13.43 17.14 -8.92
C ARG A 103 14.49 16.60 -9.90
N ALA A 104 14.56 17.19 -11.09
CA ALA A 104 15.63 17.02 -12.09
C ALA A 104 15.54 18.01 -13.26
N ALA A 105 14.47 18.81 -13.41
CA ALA A 105 14.43 19.83 -14.48
C ALA A 105 13.48 20.99 -14.17
N CYS A 106 14.03 22.04 -13.57
CA CYS A 106 13.67 23.44 -13.81
C CYS A 106 14.97 24.17 -14.15
#